data_AF-D8PF50-F1
#
_entry.id   AF-D8PF50-F1
#
_cell.length_a   1.000
_cell.length_b   1.000
_cell.length_c   1.000
_cell.angle_alpha   90.00
_cell.angle_beta   90.00
_cell.angle_gamma   90.00
#
_symmetry.space_group_name_H-M   'P 1'
#
loop_
_entity.id
_entity.type
_entity.pdbx_description
1 polymer ?
#
loop_
_entity_poly.entity_id
_entity_poly.type
_entity_poly.pdbx_seq_one_letter_code
_entity_poly.pdbx_strand_id
1 'polypeptide(L)'
;MNPAQLERLREQLTRLRLLKSRERLDALLQEAAAKDLSYADFLDQVLSEEVAAKAEKNITMRTSLARFPFVKSLEAFDFTYQPSLDKKHLQQVATCHFIEHGENVVLLGPPGVGKSHLAIGLGLKAIEQGYRVLFTTAAAMIATLTRALTENRLDDKLKLYTIPRLLIIDEIGYLPIDRTGANLFFQLISRRYEKGPMILTSNQSFGAWGEVFGDRVLATAILDRVLHHAITINIRGHSYRLKEKLKAGLVRMDDATTT
;
A
#
# COMPACT_ATOMS: atom_id res chain seq x y z
N MET A 1 32.03 -2.87 -35.61
CA MET A 1 31.39 -1.58 -35.31
C MET A 1 32.48 -0.54 -35.05
N ASN A 2 32.37 0.70 -35.57
CA ASN A 2 33.41 1.72 -35.37
C ASN A 2 33.35 2.27 -33.93
N PRO A 3 34.47 2.41 -33.19
CA PRO A 3 34.49 3.03 -31.86
C PRO A 3 33.76 4.38 -31.77
N ALA A 4 33.85 5.22 -32.79
CA ALA A 4 33.16 6.51 -32.83
C ALA A 4 31.62 6.40 -32.94
N GLN A 5 31.11 5.30 -33.50
CA GLN A 5 29.67 5.03 -33.54
C GLN A 5 29.17 4.56 -32.17
N LEU A 6 29.94 3.70 -31.49
CA LEU A 6 29.60 3.21 -30.15
C LEU A 6 29.54 4.36 -29.14
N GLU A 7 30.49 5.29 -29.20
CA GLU A 7 30.50 6.44 -28.29
C GLU A 7 29.28 7.36 -28.52
N ARG A 8 28.95 7.62 -29.78
CA ARG A 8 27.73 8.38 -30.14
C ARG A 8 26.46 7.72 -29.63
N LEU A 9 26.36 6.39 -29.71
CA LEU A 9 25.22 5.66 -29.15
C LEU A 9 25.16 5.84 -27.63
N ARG A 10 26.28 5.72 -26.91
CA ARG A 10 26.31 5.93 -25.45
C ARG A 10 25.90 7.34 -25.05
N GLU A 11 26.32 8.37 -25.79
CA GLU A 11 25.89 9.75 -25.57
C GLU A 11 24.38 9.93 -25.79
N GLN A 12 23.84 9.36 -26.88
CA GLN A 12 22.41 9.39 -27.17
C GLN A 12 21.58 8.68 -26.09
N LEU A 13 22.00 7.49 -25.67
CA LEU A 13 21.35 6.75 -24.58
C LEU A 13 21.39 7.55 -23.27
N THR A 14 22.49 8.25 -22.98
CA THR A 14 22.58 9.15 -21.82
C THR A 14 21.59 10.30 -21.92
N ARG A 15 21.51 10.97 -23.07
CA ARG A 15 20.60 12.10 -23.30
C ARG A 15 19.13 11.70 -23.20
N LEU A 16 18.78 10.49 -23.65
CA LEU A 16 17.44 9.91 -23.54
C LEU A 16 17.14 9.27 -22.17
N ARG A 17 18.12 9.27 -21.25
CA ARG A 17 18.04 8.61 -19.94
C ARG A 17 17.70 7.11 -20.07
N LEU A 18 18.34 6.43 -21.02
CA LEU A 18 18.30 4.97 -21.20
C LEU A 18 19.55 4.37 -20.53
N LEU A 19 19.58 4.44 -19.19
CA LEU A 19 20.81 4.21 -18.42
C LEU A 19 21.20 2.74 -18.36
N LYS A 20 20.22 1.83 -18.32
CA LYS A 20 20.45 0.38 -18.30
C LYS A 20 20.89 -0.10 -19.68
N SER A 21 20.23 0.35 -20.75
CA SER A 21 20.66 0.08 -22.13
C SER A 21 22.09 0.57 -22.37
N ARG A 22 22.46 1.73 -21.81
CA ARG A 22 23.83 2.26 -21.92
C ARG A 22 24.86 1.38 -21.22
N GLU A 23 24.56 0.93 -20.00
CA GLU A 23 25.42 0.04 -19.22
C GLU A 23 25.65 -1.30 -19.94
N ARG A 24 24.60 -1.83 -20.57
CA ARG A 24 24.62 -3.15 -21.23
C ARG A 24 24.86 -3.11 -22.75
N LEU A 25 25.13 -1.95 -23.33
CA LEU A 25 25.17 -1.77 -24.79
C LEU A 25 26.08 -2.78 -25.49
N ASP A 26 27.31 -2.97 -24.99
CA ASP A 26 28.27 -3.90 -25.58
C ASP A 26 27.80 -5.36 -25.49
N ALA A 27 27.22 -5.76 -24.36
CA ALA A 27 26.68 -7.10 -24.17
C ALA A 27 25.47 -7.35 -25.09
N LEU A 28 24.57 -6.38 -25.21
CA LEU A 28 23.40 -6.47 -26.09
C LEU A 28 23.80 -6.60 -27.57
N LEU A 29 24.83 -5.87 -28.00
CA LEU A 29 25.36 -5.97 -29.37
C LEU A 29 26.02 -7.32 -29.64
N GLN A 30 26.77 -7.86 -28.66
CA GLN A 30 27.37 -9.19 -28.77
C GLN A 30 26.32 -10.29 -28.80
N GLU A 31 25.31 -10.22 -27.94
CA GLU A 31 24.19 -11.17 -27.92
C GLU A 31 23.40 -11.15 -29.23
N ALA A 32 23.13 -9.96 -29.78
CA ALA A 32 22.42 -9.81 -31.05
C ALA A 32 23.20 -10.42 -32.21
N ALA A 33 24.53 -10.21 -32.25
CA ALA A 33 25.40 -10.82 -33.26
C ALA A 33 25.50 -12.35 -33.11
N ALA A 34 25.54 -12.85 -31.88
CA ALA A 34 25.64 -14.29 -31.61
C ALA A 34 24.34 -15.05 -31.91
N LYS A 35 23.19 -14.42 -31.71
CA LYS A 35 21.85 -15.01 -31.92
C LYS A 35 21.24 -14.67 -33.28
N ASP A 36 21.95 -13.92 -34.12
CA ASP A 36 21.46 -13.42 -35.42
C ASP A 36 20.07 -12.77 -35.33
N LEU A 37 19.89 -11.89 -34.35
CA LEU A 37 18.61 -11.24 -34.09
C LEU A 37 18.23 -10.29 -35.23
N SER A 38 16.93 -10.26 -35.57
CA SER A 38 16.41 -9.23 -36.45
C SER A 38 16.56 -7.84 -35.83
N TYR A 39 16.58 -6.79 -36.66
CA TYR A 39 16.67 -5.41 -36.15
C TYR A 39 15.51 -5.04 -35.22
N ALA A 40 14.32 -5.59 -35.47
CA ALA A 40 13.15 -5.37 -34.64
C ALA A 40 13.33 -6.04 -33.27
N ASP A 41 13.77 -7.30 -33.24
CA ASP A 41 13.98 -8.05 -31.99
C ASP A 41 15.09 -7.45 -31.14
N PHE A 42 16.18 -6.99 -31.77
CA PHE A 42 17.25 -6.29 -31.06
C PHE A 42 16.73 -5.00 -30.41
N LEU A 43 16.00 -4.17 -31.16
CA LEU A 43 15.47 -2.92 -30.63
C LEU A 43 14.46 -3.17 -29.51
N ASP A 44 13.59 -4.17 -29.66
CA ASP A 44 12.64 -4.57 -28.63
C ASP A 44 13.35 -5.03 -27.35
N GLN A 45 14.40 -5.87 -27.45
CA GLN A 45 15.18 -6.30 -26.30
C GLN A 45 15.83 -5.10 -25.57
N VAL A 46 16.47 -4.19 -26.31
CA VAL A 46 17.13 -3.00 -25.76
C VAL A 46 16.13 -2.12 -24.97
N LEU A 47 14.94 -1.90 -25.54
CA LEU A 47 13.91 -1.06 -24.93
C LEU A 47 13.22 -1.78 -23.76
N SER A 48 12.92 -3.07 -23.90
CA SER A 48 12.27 -3.88 -22.86
C SER A 48 13.10 -3.95 -21.58
N GLU A 49 14.43 -4.11 -21.70
CA GLU A 49 15.32 -4.09 -20.54
C GLU A 49 15.32 -2.73 -19.82
N GLU A 50 15.31 -1.63 -20.58
CA GLU A 50 15.26 -0.29 -19.98
C GLU A 50 13.92 -0.01 -19.32
N VAL A 51 12.81 -0.41 -19.96
CA VAL A 51 11.47 -0.28 -19.41
C VAL A 51 11.38 -1.06 -18.10
N ALA A 52 11.86 -2.30 -18.05
CA ALA A 52 11.90 -3.12 -16.85
C ALA A 52 12.74 -2.46 -15.74
N ALA A 53 13.95 -1.97 -16.05
CA ALA A 53 14.81 -1.30 -15.08
C ALA A 53 14.20 -0.01 -14.53
N LYS A 54 13.52 0.78 -15.38
CA LYS A 54 12.79 1.97 -14.94
C LYS A 54 11.58 1.63 -14.08
N ALA A 55 10.84 0.58 -14.43
CA ALA A 55 9.71 0.11 -13.65
C ALA A 55 10.15 -0.33 -12.23
N GLU A 56 11.21 -1.13 -12.13
CA GLU A 56 11.77 -1.60 -10.86
C GLU A 56 12.27 -0.43 -9.99
N LYS A 57 12.97 0.53 -10.58
CA LYS A 57 13.42 1.75 -9.88
C LYS A 57 12.24 2.57 -9.37
N ASN A 58 11.18 2.70 -10.16
CA ASN A 58 9.97 3.42 -9.76
C ASN A 58 9.22 2.71 -8.63
N ILE A 59 9.11 1.38 -8.69
CA ILE A 59 8.52 0.57 -7.62
C ILE A 59 9.32 0.77 -6.33
N THR A 60 10.64 0.61 -6.37
CA THR A 60 11.52 0.80 -5.21
C THR A 60 11.35 2.17 -4.58
N MET A 61 11.37 3.22 -5.40
CA MET A 61 11.20 4.61 -4.96
C MET A 61 9.81 4.84 -4.35
N ARG A 62 8.73 4.38 -4.98
CA ARG A 62 7.36 4.53 -4.48
C ARG A 62 7.13 3.73 -3.19
N THR A 63 7.70 2.54 -3.06
CA THR A 63 7.67 1.74 -1.82
C THR A 63 8.32 2.47 -0.66
N SER A 64 9.47 3.13 -0.90
CA SER A 64 10.12 3.98 0.11
C SER A 64 9.23 5.17 0.49
N LEU A 65 8.63 5.85 -0.49
CA LEU A 65 7.73 6.98 -0.25
C LEU A 65 6.42 6.59 0.45
N ALA A 66 5.98 5.33 0.34
CA ALA A 66 4.78 4.83 0.99
C ALA A 66 4.92 4.69 2.50
N ARG A 67 6.15 4.65 3.04
CA ARG A 67 6.44 4.56 4.48
C ARG A 67 5.79 3.36 5.18
N PHE A 68 5.77 2.21 4.51
CA PHE A 68 5.30 0.99 5.15
C PHE A 68 6.18 0.64 6.36
N PRO A 69 5.60 0.16 7.47
CA PRO A 69 6.37 -0.26 8.64
C PRO A 69 7.18 -1.55 8.37
N PHE A 70 6.74 -2.35 7.40
CA PHE A 70 7.42 -3.55 6.90
C PHE A 70 6.91 -3.83 5.48
N VAL A 71 7.65 -4.63 4.70
CA VAL A 71 7.24 -5.02 3.35
C VAL A 71 6.86 -6.50 3.37
N LYS A 72 5.56 -6.80 3.25
CA LYS A 72 5.04 -8.16 3.10
C LYS A 72 4.05 -8.19 1.95
N SER A 73 4.34 -8.99 0.93
CA SER A 73 3.52 -9.11 -0.26
C SER A 73 2.28 -9.99 0.00
N LEU A 74 1.29 -9.92 -0.89
CA LEU A 74 0.10 -10.78 -0.79
C LEU A 74 0.43 -12.26 -1.04
N GLU A 75 1.46 -12.55 -1.82
CA GLU A 75 1.93 -13.91 -2.11
C GLU A 75 2.51 -14.58 -0.86
N ALA A 76 3.07 -13.79 0.07
CA ALA A 76 3.54 -14.29 1.37
C ALA A 76 2.40 -14.52 2.39
N PHE A 77 1.15 -14.24 2.04
CA PHE A 77 0.01 -14.46 2.93
C PHE A 77 -0.46 -15.92 2.90
N ASP A 78 -0.42 -16.58 4.04
CA ASP A 78 -0.85 -17.98 4.18
C ASP A 78 -2.38 -18.07 4.36
N PHE A 79 -3.11 -18.17 3.25
CA PHE A 79 -4.57 -18.33 3.24
C PHE A 79 -5.05 -19.60 3.94
N THR A 80 -4.22 -20.64 4.05
CA THR A 80 -4.63 -21.87 4.74
C THR A 80 -4.79 -21.66 6.24
N TYR A 81 -4.02 -20.73 6.81
CA TYR A 81 -4.12 -20.36 8.22
C TYR A 81 -5.24 -19.34 8.50
N GLN A 82 -5.82 -18.74 7.46
CA GLN A 82 -6.93 -17.80 7.58
C GLN A 82 -8.09 -18.20 6.66
N PRO A 83 -8.81 -19.30 6.97
CA PRO A 83 -9.83 -19.87 6.08
C PRO A 83 -11.08 -18.99 5.96
N SER A 84 -11.25 -17.99 6.83
CA SER A 84 -12.35 -17.02 6.73
C SER A 84 -12.23 -16.10 5.52
N LEU A 85 -11.04 -16.01 4.91
CA LEU A 85 -10.79 -15.17 3.74
C LEU A 85 -11.00 -15.94 2.45
N ASP A 86 -11.84 -15.41 1.57
CA ASP A 86 -11.92 -15.86 0.19
C ASP A 86 -10.71 -15.33 -0.60
N LYS A 87 -9.80 -16.24 -0.96
CA LYS A 87 -8.63 -15.93 -1.78
C LYS A 87 -9.00 -15.32 -3.13
N LYS A 88 -10.08 -15.77 -3.78
CA LYS A 88 -10.51 -15.24 -5.09
C LYS A 88 -10.96 -13.79 -4.96
N HIS A 89 -11.77 -13.50 -3.95
CA HIS A 89 -12.20 -12.14 -3.65
C HIS A 89 -10.99 -11.22 -3.41
N LEU A 90 -10.03 -11.64 -2.58
CA LEU A 90 -8.85 -10.82 -2.33
C LEU A 90 -7.98 -10.63 -3.58
N GLN A 91 -7.87 -11.65 -4.44
CA GLN A 91 -7.18 -11.53 -5.74
C GLN A 91 -7.88 -10.53 -6.67
N GLN A 92 -9.20 -10.45 -6.64
CA GLN A 92 -9.94 -9.41 -7.36
C GLN A 92 -9.61 -8.02 -6.80
N VAL A 93 -9.61 -7.83 -5.48
CA VAL A 93 -9.23 -6.54 -4.86
C VAL A 93 -7.76 -6.18 -5.20
N ALA A 94 -6.89 -7.19 -5.29
CA ALA A 94 -5.48 -7.03 -5.67
C ALA A 94 -5.26 -6.58 -7.11
N THR A 95 -6.27 -6.62 -7.99
CA THR A 95 -6.21 -5.96 -9.31
C THR A 95 -6.30 -4.45 -9.22
N CYS A 96 -6.51 -3.89 -8.02
CA CYS A 96 -6.66 -2.46 -7.77
C CYS A 96 -7.84 -1.79 -8.47
N HIS A 97 -8.81 -2.53 -9.00
CA HIS A 97 -10.03 -1.96 -9.60
C HIS A 97 -10.77 -1.01 -8.65
N PHE A 98 -10.78 -1.29 -7.34
CA PHE A 98 -11.36 -0.42 -6.32
C PHE A 98 -10.76 0.99 -6.33
N ILE A 99 -9.49 1.14 -6.75
CA ILE A 99 -8.83 2.45 -6.84
C ILE A 99 -9.40 3.27 -7.99
N GLU A 100 -9.74 2.63 -9.10
CA GLU A 100 -10.33 3.28 -10.28
C GLU A 100 -11.78 3.68 -10.02
N HIS A 101 -12.53 2.82 -9.33
CA HIS A 101 -13.93 3.05 -8.96
C HIS A 101 -14.09 4.00 -7.76
N GLY A 102 -12.99 4.38 -7.10
CA GLY A 102 -13.02 5.30 -5.95
C GLY A 102 -13.56 4.66 -4.67
N GLU A 103 -13.55 3.33 -4.58
CA GLU A 103 -14.04 2.56 -3.45
C GLU A 103 -12.98 2.49 -2.34
N ASN A 104 -13.44 2.47 -1.09
CA ASN A 104 -12.60 2.16 0.05
C ASN A 104 -12.51 0.64 0.25
N VAL A 105 -11.45 0.18 0.93
CA VAL A 105 -11.35 -1.19 1.42
C VAL A 105 -11.25 -1.13 2.94
N VAL A 106 -12.15 -1.82 3.63
CA VAL A 106 -12.17 -1.84 5.10
C VAL A 106 -11.87 -3.24 5.58
N LEU A 107 -10.75 -3.40 6.29
CA LEU A 107 -10.29 -4.66 6.87
C LEU A 107 -10.64 -4.70 8.36
N LEU A 108 -11.57 -5.57 8.74
CA LEU A 108 -12.02 -5.73 10.13
C LEU A 108 -11.61 -7.10 10.68
N GLY A 109 -11.37 -7.19 11.99
CA GLY A 109 -11.08 -8.47 12.66
C GLY A 109 -10.17 -8.32 13.88
N PRO A 110 -10.01 -9.37 14.70
CA PRO A 110 -9.25 -9.28 15.94
C PRO A 110 -7.74 -9.05 15.71
N PRO A 111 -6.96 -8.71 16.75
CA PRO A 111 -5.52 -8.52 16.63
C PRO A 111 -4.79 -9.75 16.07
N GLY A 112 -3.77 -9.50 15.24
CA GLY A 112 -2.89 -10.57 14.74
C GLY A 112 -3.42 -11.46 13.62
N VAL A 113 -4.63 -11.22 13.09
CA VAL A 113 -5.23 -12.02 12.00
C VAL A 113 -4.74 -11.68 10.59
N GLY A 114 -3.88 -10.66 10.43
CA GLY A 114 -3.28 -10.31 9.15
C GLY A 114 -3.80 -9.04 8.45
N LYS A 115 -4.66 -8.24 9.08
CA LYS A 115 -5.21 -6.98 8.51
C LYS A 115 -4.13 -6.06 7.92
N SER A 116 -3.13 -5.68 8.72
CA SER A 116 -2.05 -4.78 8.29
C SER A 116 -1.20 -5.40 7.16
N HIS A 117 -0.99 -6.73 7.18
CA HIS A 117 -0.31 -7.44 6.09
C HIS A 117 -1.10 -7.28 4.79
N LEU A 118 -2.40 -7.57 4.81
CA LEU A 118 -3.25 -7.42 3.62
C LEU A 118 -3.28 -5.98 3.11
N ALA A 119 -3.40 -4.98 4.00
CA ALA A 119 -3.38 -3.58 3.61
C ALA A 119 -2.06 -3.19 2.91
N ILE A 120 -0.92 -3.62 3.47
CA ILE A 120 0.40 -3.39 2.89
C ILE A 120 0.55 -4.14 1.56
N GLY A 121 0.13 -5.39 1.48
CA GLY A 121 0.18 -6.19 0.26
C GLY A 121 -0.64 -5.58 -0.88
N LEU A 122 -1.84 -5.10 -0.59
CA LEU A 122 -2.66 -4.35 -1.55
C LEU A 122 -2.00 -3.02 -1.93
N GLY A 123 -1.36 -2.34 -0.98
CA GLY A 123 -0.55 -1.14 -1.25
C GLY A 123 0.63 -1.41 -2.18
N LEU A 124 1.30 -2.56 -2.03
CA LEU A 124 2.38 -2.98 -2.93
C LEU A 124 1.85 -3.26 -4.34
N LYS A 125 0.69 -3.93 -4.49
CA LYS A 125 0.03 -4.10 -5.80
C LYS A 125 -0.34 -2.79 -6.45
N ALA A 126 -0.82 -1.81 -5.67
CA ALA A 126 -1.09 -0.48 -6.18
C ALA A 126 0.19 0.22 -6.67
N ILE A 127 1.32 0.05 -5.98
CA ILE A 127 2.62 0.60 -6.40
C ILE A 127 3.13 -0.06 -7.68
N GLU A 128 2.97 -1.39 -7.80
CA GLU A 128 3.31 -2.15 -9.02
C GLU A 128 2.53 -1.62 -10.24
N GLN A 129 1.27 -1.23 -10.06
CA GLN A 129 0.45 -0.57 -11.10
C GLN A 129 0.74 0.92 -11.28
N GLY A 130 1.70 1.47 -10.52
CA GLY A 130 2.18 2.83 -10.68
C GLY A 130 1.49 3.89 -9.83
N TYR A 131 0.58 3.51 -8.94
CA TYR A 131 -0.08 4.44 -8.03
C TYR A 131 0.86 4.93 -6.92
N ARG A 132 0.62 6.17 -6.47
CA ARG A 132 1.25 6.74 -5.28
C ARG A 132 0.47 6.30 -4.05
N VAL A 133 1.13 5.62 -3.13
CA VAL A 133 0.56 5.10 -1.90
C VAL A 133 1.20 5.80 -0.70
N LEU A 134 0.45 6.01 0.37
CA LEU A 134 0.99 6.42 1.68
C LEU A 134 0.35 5.56 2.77
N PHE A 135 1.17 5.09 3.70
CA PHE A 135 0.76 4.38 4.91
C PHE A 135 0.91 5.26 6.14
N THR A 136 -0.06 5.19 7.06
CA THR A 136 0.02 5.80 8.38
C THR A 136 -0.87 5.03 9.36
N THR A 137 -0.54 5.05 10.65
CA THR A 137 -1.49 4.62 11.68
C THR A 137 -2.44 5.78 12.02
N ALA A 138 -3.67 5.48 12.43
CA ALA A 138 -4.64 6.50 12.83
C ALA A 138 -4.07 7.43 13.91
N ALA A 139 -3.38 6.87 14.90
CA ALA A 139 -2.74 7.61 15.98
C ALA A 139 -1.63 8.56 15.49
N ALA A 140 -0.72 8.07 14.64
CA ALA A 140 0.39 8.89 14.12
C ALA A 140 -0.12 10.03 13.21
N MET A 141 -1.14 9.73 12.41
CA MET A 141 -1.81 10.71 11.57
C MET A 141 -2.48 11.81 12.40
N ILE A 142 -3.28 11.44 13.40
CA ILE A 142 -3.96 12.40 14.29
C ILE A 142 -2.93 13.26 15.02
N ALA A 143 -1.90 12.66 15.63
CA ALA A 143 -0.84 13.42 16.30
C ALA A 143 -0.15 14.43 15.35
N THR A 144 0.08 14.02 14.10
CA THR A 144 0.67 14.88 13.08
C THR A 144 -0.25 16.04 12.69
N LEU A 145 -1.55 15.79 12.54
CA LEU A 145 -2.54 16.81 12.20
C LEU A 145 -2.81 17.75 13.38
N THR A 146 -2.84 17.25 14.62
CA THR A 146 -2.99 18.06 15.84
C THR A 146 -1.84 19.04 15.98
N ARG A 147 -0.59 18.60 15.77
CA ARG A 147 0.56 19.50 15.77
C ARG A 147 0.47 20.55 14.66
N ALA A 148 0.04 20.16 13.46
CA ALA A 148 -0.13 21.10 12.36
C ALA A 148 -1.25 22.12 12.63
N LEU A 149 -2.31 21.73 13.34
CA LEU A 149 -3.37 22.63 13.78
C LEU A 149 -2.82 23.68 14.76
N THR A 150 -2.03 23.27 15.77
CA THR A 150 -1.41 24.22 16.71
C THR A 150 -0.40 25.16 16.04
N GLU A 151 0.19 24.75 14.93
CA GLU A 151 1.15 25.54 14.15
C GLU A 151 0.49 26.35 13.03
N ASN A 152 -0.86 26.38 12.94
CA ASN A 152 -1.61 27.03 11.85
C ASN A 152 -1.20 26.58 10.43
N ARG A 153 -0.81 25.31 10.28
CA ARG A 153 -0.40 24.68 9.00
C ARG A 153 -1.22 23.44 8.67
N LEU A 154 -2.44 23.34 9.21
CA LEU A 154 -3.30 22.17 9.06
C LEU A 154 -3.60 21.86 7.57
N ASP A 155 -3.94 22.87 6.78
CA ASP A 155 -4.30 22.67 5.38
C ASP A 155 -3.16 22.09 4.55
N ASP A 156 -1.95 22.61 4.72
CA ASP A 156 -0.76 22.08 4.07
C ASP A 156 -0.44 20.67 4.56
N LYS A 157 -0.70 20.37 5.84
CA LYS A 157 -0.47 19.03 6.35
C LYS A 157 -1.51 18.02 5.87
N LEU A 158 -2.76 18.41 5.68
CA LEU A 158 -3.80 17.57 5.09
C LEU A 158 -3.49 17.21 3.63
N LYS A 159 -2.76 18.06 2.88
CA LYS A 159 -2.27 17.72 1.52
C LYS A 159 -1.41 16.46 1.51
N LEU A 160 -0.61 16.22 2.55
CA LEU A 160 0.22 15.01 2.67
C LEU A 160 -0.62 13.73 2.58
N TYR A 161 -1.83 13.74 3.15
CA TYR A 161 -2.72 12.57 3.21
C TYR A 161 -3.75 12.54 2.07
N THR A 162 -3.92 13.64 1.32
CA THR A 162 -4.90 13.73 0.22
C THR A 162 -4.27 13.61 -1.17
N ILE A 163 -3.00 13.99 -1.35
CA ILE A 163 -2.27 13.87 -2.62
C ILE A 163 -2.04 12.41 -3.06
N PRO A 164 -1.67 11.46 -2.17
CA PRO A 164 -1.51 10.06 -2.58
C PRO A 164 -2.82 9.51 -3.15
N ARG A 165 -2.70 8.76 -4.26
CA ARG A 165 -3.87 8.13 -4.90
C ARG A 165 -4.53 7.16 -3.95
N LEU A 166 -3.73 6.36 -3.23
CA LEU A 166 -4.20 5.47 -2.18
C LEU A 166 -3.62 5.90 -0.82
N LEU A 167 -4.49 6.03 0.18
CA LEU A 167 -4.08 6.23 1.57
C LEU A 167 -4.45 4.99 2.38
N ILE A 168 -3.50 4.48 3.16
CA ILE A 168 -3.70 3.36 4.07
C ILE A 168 -3.66 3.91 5.50
N ILE A 169 -4.76 3.72 6.23
CA ILE A 169 -4.91 4.12 7.63
C ILE A 169 -5.06 2.84 8.47
N ASP A 170 -3.99 2.47 9.17
CA ASP A 170 -3.93 1.27 10.00
C ASP A 170 -4.32 1.56 11.46
N GLU A 171 -4.73 0.51 12.17
CA GLU A 171 -4.92 0.50 13.64
C GLU A 171 -6.01 1.45 14.18
N ILE A 172 -7.12 1.62 13.45
CA ILE A 172 -8.28 2.36 13.96
C ILE A 172 -8.94 1.57 15.09
N GLY A 173 -9.15 2.21 16.25
CA GLY A 173 -9.86 1.60 17.39
C GLY A 173 -8.98 0.98 18.47
N TYR A 174 -7.65 1.12 18.39
CA TYR A 174 -6.73 0.72 19.48
C TYR A 174 -6.56 1.78 20.56
N LEU A 175 -6.51 3.06 20.17
CA LEU A 175 -6.42 4.18 21.11
C LEU A 175 -7.69 5.01 21.04
N PRO A 176 -8.23 5.46 22.18
CA PRO A 176 -9.32 6.42 22.19
C PRO A 176 -8.86 7.72 21.52
N ILE A 177 -9.70 8.25 20.65
CA ILE A 177 -9.45 9.48 19.91
C ILE A 177 -10.22 10.59 20.63
N ASP A 178 -9.53 11.67 20.97
CA ASP A 178 -10.15 12.85 21.55
C ASP A 178 -11.00 13.59 20.50
N ARG A 179 -11.88 14.50 20.96
CA ARG A 179 -12.80 15.22 20.07
C ARG A 179 -12.06 16.00 18.96
N THR A 180 -10.90 16.56 19.28
CA THR A 180 -10.05 17.26 18.29
C THR A 180 -9.54 16.29 17.24
N GLY A 181 -8.97 15.15 17.64
CA GLY A 181 -8.52 14.11 16.73
C GLY A 181 -9.64 13.55 15.86
N ALA A 182 -10.85 13.38 16.42
CA ALA A 182 -12.00 12.92 15.68
C ALA A 182 -12.42 13.91 14.59
N ASN A 183 -12.43 15.22 14.90
CA ASN A 183 -12.68 16.28 13.92
C ASN A 183 -11.61 16.30 12.81
N LEU A 184 -10.33 16.13 13.16
CA LEU A 184 -9.24 16.07 12.18
C LEU A 184 -9.36 14.86 11.27
N PHE A 185 -9.72 13.70 11.83
CA PHE A 185 -10.00 12.48 11.07
C PHE A 185 -11.16 12.71 10.11
N PHE A 186 -12.27 13.28 10.59
CA PHE A 186 -13.43 13.61 9.76
C PHE A 186 -13.10 14.58 8.61
N GLN A 187 -12.29 15.60 8.86
CA GLN A 187 -11.84 16.52 7.80
C GLN A 187 -11.05 15.80 6.70
N LEU A 188 -10.18 14.86 7.08
CA LEU A 188 -9.44 14.05 6.11
C LEU A 188 -10.38 13.16 5.30
N ILE A 189 -11.25 12.40 5.96
CA ILE A 189 -12.22 11.52 5.30
C ILE A 189 -13.09 12.32 4.33
N SER A 190 -13.57 13.50 4.75
CA SER A 190 -14.38 14.38 3.91
C SER A 190 -13.62 14.90 2.68
N ARG A 191 -12.31 15.14 2.79
CA ARG A 191 -11.47 15.56 1.64
C ARG A 191 -11.17 14.42 0.67
N ARG A 192 -11.21 13.17 1.14
CA ARG A 192 -10.93 11.98 0.32
C ARG A 192 -12.19 11.32 -0.23
N TYR A 193 -13.33 11.55 0.40
CA TYR A 193 -14.65 11.09 -0.07
C TYR A 193 -14.85 11.45 -1.55
N GLU A 194 -15.16 10.45 -2.37
CA GLU A 194 -15.32 10.53 -3.84
C GLU A 194 -14.10 11.07 -4.62
N LYS A 195 -12.94 11.23 -3.98
CA LYS A 195 -11.73 11.82 -4.58
C LYS A 195 -10.52 10.90 -4.54
N GLY A 196 -10.39 10.09 -3.49
CA GLY A 196 -9.23 9.26 -3.25
C GLY A 196 -9.54 8.05 -2.39
N PRO A 197 -9.44 6.82 -2.92
CA PRO A 197 -9.72 5.59 -2.19
C PRO A 197 -8.80 5.44 -0.97
N MET A 198 -9.28 4.71 0.02
CA MET A 198 -8.57 4.43 1.26
C MET A 198 -8.62 2.93 1.60
N ILE A 199 -7.53 2.40 2.16
CA ILE A 199 -7.60 1.14 2.91
C ILE A 199 -7.61 1.48 4.39
N LEU A 200 -8.61 1.02 5.13
CA LEU A 200 -8.72 1.22 6.57
C LEU A 200 -8.64 -0.12 7.28
N THR A 201 -7.91 -0.21 8.39
CA THR A 201 -7.95 -1.40 9.25
C THR A 201 -8.48 -1.05 10.63
N SER A 202 -9.28 -1.95 11.19
CA SER A 202 -9.78 -1.81 12.56
C SER A 202 -9.93 -3.15 13.24
N ASN A 203 -9.70 -3.18 14.56
CA ASN A 203 -10.07 -4.30 15.42
C ASN A 203 -11.51 -4.19 15.97
N GLN A 204 -12.17 -3.06 15.75
CA GLN A 204 -13.50 -2.76 16.24
C GLN A 204 -14.55 -2.94 15.14
N SER A 205 -15.75 -3.36 15.52
CA SER A 205 -16.90 -3.32 14.62
C SER A 205 -17.35 -1.87 14.39
N PHE A 206 -18.09 -1.61 13.31
CA PHE A 206 -18.60 -0.27 13.01
C PHE A 206 -19.44 0.32 14.14
N GLY A 207 -20.22 -0.50 14.86
CA GLY A 207 -21.02 -0.04 16.00
C GLY A 207 -20.19 0.50 17.17
N ALA A 208 -18.96 0.02 17.33
CA ALA A 208 -18.05 0.45 18.39
C ALA A 208 -17.26 1.74 18.05
N TRP A 209 -17.33 2.23 16.80
CA TRP A 209 -16.61 3.45 16.41
C TRP A 209 -17.11 4.69 17.15
N GLY A 210 -18.37 4.71 17.60
CA GLY A 210 -18.88 5.78 18.46
C GLY A 210 -18.08 5.96 19.76
N GLU A 211 -17.62 4.84 20.35
CA GLU A 211 -16.77 4.86 21.55
C GLU A 211 -15.33 5.25 21.20
N VAL A 212 -14.81 4.73 20.09
CA VAL A 212 -13.45 5.04 19.61
C VAL A 212 -13.25 6.54 19.37
N PHE A 213 -14.22 7.22 18.76
CA PHE A 213 -14.15 8.65 18.43
C PHE A 213 -14.68 9.57 19.54
N GLY A 214 -15.24 9.01 20.63
CA GLY A 214 -15.82 9.79 21.73
C GLY A 214 -17.05 10.63 21.37
N ASP A 215 -17.55 10.52 20.13
CA ASP A 215 -18.70 11.25 19.60
C ASP A 215 -19.44 10.36 18.59
N ARG A 216 -20.62 9.87 18.99
CA ARG A 216 -21.44 8.98 18.14
C ARG A 216 -21.93 9.66 16.86
N VAL A 217 -22.23 10.95 16.91
CA VAL A 217 -22.72 11.69 15.74
C VAL A 217 -21.60 11.83 14.72
N LEU A 218 -20.41 12.22 15.18
CA LEU A 218 -19.25 12.35 14.31
C LEU A 218 -18.78 11.00 13.76
N ALA A 219 -18.77 9.94 14.59
CA ALA A 219 -18.46 8.59 14.15
C ALA A 219 -19.43 8.12 13.05
N THR A 220 -20.72 8.39 13.19
CA THR A 220 -21.74 8.06 12.18
C THR A 220 -21.45 8.80 10.87
N ALA A 221 -21.11 10.09 10.93
CA ALA A 221 -20.79 10.88 9.74
C ALA A 221 -19.47 10.44 9.05
N ILE A 222 -18.50 9.93 9.81
CA ILE A 222 -17.29 9.30 9.28
C ILE A 222 -17.65 7.99 8.57
N LEU A 223 -18.38 7.10 9.24
CA LEU A 223 -18.75 5.79 8.71
C LEU A 223 -19.60 5.92 7.44
N ASP A 224 -20.55 6.85 7.42
CA ASP A 224 -21.38 7.14 6.24
C ASP A 224 -20.52 7.38 4.98
N ARG A 225 -19.52 8.27 5.08
CA ARG A 225 -18.59 8.56 3.97
C ARG A 225 -17.63 7.41 3.67
N VAL A 226 -17.16 6.70 4.69
CA VAL A 226 -16.23 5.58 4.49
C VAL A 226 -16.93 4.40 3.80
N LEU A 227 -18.18 4.12 4.17
CA LEU A 227 -18.91 2.91 3.77
C LEU A 227 -19.85 3.09 2.59
N HIS A 228 -20.11 4.32 2.13
CA HIS A 228 -20.95 4.55 0.97
C HIS A 228 -20.45 3.79 -0.28
N HIS A 229 -19.13 3.83 -0.51
CA HIS A 229 -18.45 3.03 -1.54
C HIS A 229 -17.31 2.25 -0.88
N ALA A 230 -17.59 1.05 -0.39
CA ALA A 230 -16.59 0.24 0.28
C ALA A 230 -16.72 -1.26 0.07
N ILE A 231 -15.57 -1.90 -0.10
CA ILE A 231 -15.39 -3.34 0.00
C ILE A 231 -15.00 -3.65 1.46
N THR A 232 -15.87 -4.35 2.18
CA THR A 232 -15.59 -4.74 3.58
C THR A 232 -15.13 -6.19 3.66
N ILE A 233 -13.94 -6.42 4.22
CA ILE A 233 -13.36 -7.75 4.42
C ILE A 233 -13.27 -8.01 5.92
N ASN A 234 -14.08 -8.96 6.40
CA ASN A 234 -14.08 -9.40 7.79
C ASN A 234 -13.18 -10.63 7.95
N ILE A 235 -12.11 -10.49 8.72
CA ILE A 235 -11.15 -11.55 8.98
C ILE A 235 -11.43 -12.16 10.35
N ARG A 236 -11.67 -13.47 10.39
CA ARG A 236 -11.93 -14.24 11.62
C ARG A 236 -11.00 -15.43 11.70
N GLY A 237 -10.22 -15.54 12.78
CA GLY A 237 -9.37 -16.71 12.99
C GLY A 237 -8.30 -16.45 14.03
N HIS A 238 -7.41 -17.42 14.19
CA HIS A 238 -6.33 -17.33 15.17
C HIS A 238 -5.27 -16.30 14.77
N SER A 239 -4.64 -15.70 15.78
CA SER A 239 -3.54 -14.76 15.60
C SER A 239 -2.30 -15.45 15.02
N TYR A 240 -1.73 -14.91 13.94
CA TYR A 240 -0.42 -15.33 13.41
C TYR A 240 0.70 -15.09 14.43
N ARG A 241 0.61 -14.01 15.21
CA ARG A 241 1.61 -13.67 16.23
C ARG A 241 1.64 -14.72 17.35
N LEU A 242 0.48 -15.26 17.71
CA LEU A 242 0.40 -16.36 18.68
C LEU A 242 0.94 -17.68 18.09
N LYS A 243 0.65 -17.98 16.82
CA LYS A 243 1.23 -19.12 16.09
C LYS A 243 2.75 -19.13 16.15
N GLU A 244 3.37 -17.98 15.88
CA GLU A 244 4.82 -17.82 15.87
C GLU A 244 5.40 -18.00 17.28
N LYS A 245 4.74 -17.47 18.32
CA LYS A 245 5.15 -17.66 19.72
C LYS A 245 5.01 -19.10 20.20
N LEU A 246 3.94 -19.80 19.82
CA LEU A 246 3.74 -21.23 20.12
C LEU A 246 4.81 -22.09 19.44
N LYS A 247 5.14 -21.81 18.17
CA LYS A 247 6.22 -22.49 17.45
C LYS A 247 7.60 -22.22 18.04
N ALA A 248 7.82 -21.03 18.59
CA ALA A 248 9.06 -20.66 19.28
C ALA A 248 9.15 -21.19 20.73
N GLY A 249 8.14 -21.93 21.22
CA GLY A 249 8.11 -22.46 22.58
C GLY A 249 7.90 -21.40 23.68
N LEU A 250 7.47 -20.19 23.31
CA LEU A 250 7.35 -19.03 24.21
C LEU A 250 5.98 -18.93 24.90
N VAL A 251 5.00 -19.77 24.53
CA VAL A 251 3.63 -19.80 25.08
C VAL A 251 3.19 -21.28 25.18
N ARG A 252 2.47 -21.66 26.24
CA ARG A 252 1.85 -23.00 26.38
C ARG A 252 0.44 -23.00 25.79
N MET A 253 -0.02 -24.13 25.23
CA MET A 253 -1.30 -24.21 24.49
C MET A 253 -2.54 -23.84 25.33
N ASP A 254 -2.46 -23.94 26.66
CA ASP A 254 -3.58 -23.66 27.57
C ASP A 254 -3.98 -22.17 27.64
N ASP A 255 -3.09 -21.25 27.26
CA ASP A 255 -3.35 -19.80 27.24
C ASP A 255 -3.99 -19.32 25.93
N ALA A 256 -4.10 -20.17 24.91
CA ALA A 256 -4.46 -19.78 23.53
C ALA A 256 -5.97 -19.87 23.22
N THR A 257 -6.79 -20.42 24.13
CA THR A 257 -8.24 -20.60 23.95
C THR A 257 -9.09 -19.52 24.61
N THR A 258 -8.49 -18.58 25.32
CA THR A 258 -9.21 -17.52 26.04
C THR A 258 -8.68 -16.13 25.68
N THR A 259 -8.88 -15.67 24.43
CA THR A 259 -8.94 -14.23 24.08
C THR A 259 -9.35 -14.01 22.62
#